data_AF-A0A5C9D1T7-F1
#
_entry.id   AF-A0A5C9D1T7-F1
#
_cell.length_a   1.000
_cell.length_b   1.000
_cell.length_c   1.000
_cell.angle_alpha   90.00
_cell.angle_beta   90.00
_cell.angle_gamma   90.00
#
_symmetry.space_group_name_H-M   'P 1'
#
loop_
_entity.id
_entity.type
_entity.pdbx_description
1 polymer ?
#
loop_
_entity_poly.entity_id
_entity_poly.type
_entity_poly.pdbx_seq_one_letter_code
_entity_poly.pdbx_strand_id
1 'polypeptide(L)'
;MITCKVNGIAVQVAEGTSVLDAAKKANVKIPTLCYNPDLAPWAACGICVVKVEGSNKLLRSCCTPVVEDMGIVTNDPELVQIRKTVIELILSTHPDDCLSCPRNQDCELQTLAQEFGIREKPFAKRLLEIPTDDTTGSIILNPEKCVRCGRCVTVCQQMQNVWAIEFLGRGESTRIAPAADVKLGESPCIRCGQCSAHCPVGAIYENDQTNLVWDALMKDGAEAKTCVVQIAPAVRVALGEAFGLPPGTNLTKKIYTALRRMGFDAIFDTNFAADLTIMEEGTEFVKRFTEALKNGMGEATKTKSMPLITSCCPAWVDYMEKYYPDMIPNFSTAKSPQQMMGTMIKTYWAEKAGVNPAKVYSVSVMPCTAKKFETHRDESMSASGHQDVDASITTRELARMIKQAGIDLVNLPDSEPD
;
A
#
# COMPACT_ATOMS: atom_id res chain seq x y z
N MET A 1 -18.19 2.08 -32.44
CA MET A 1 -16.78 1.67 -32.61
C MET A 1 -16.14 2.70 -33.49
N ILE A 2 -14.98 3.21 -33.09
CA ILE A 2 -14.22 4.25 -33.78
C ILE A 2 -12.96 3.64 -34.37
N THR A 3 -12.60 4.01 -35.60
CA THR A 3 -11.34 3.60 -36.23
C THR A 3 -10.31 4.71 -36.12
N CYS A 4 -9.12 4.37 -35.63
CA CYS A 4 -7.97 5.29 -35.57
C CYS A 4 -6.70 4.58 -36.07
N LYS A 5 -5.64 5.37 -36.32
CA LYS A 5 -4.33 4.84 -36.71
C LYS A 5 -3.29 5.18 -35.64
N VAL A 6 -2.58 4.18 -35.15
CA VAL A 6 -1.43 4.37 -34.25
C VAL A 6 -0.17 3.93 -34.98
N ASN A 7 0.72 4.87 -35.31
CA ASN A 7 1.89 4.67 -36.16
C ASN A 7 1.53 3.95 -37.48
N GLY A 8 0.43 4.36 -38.12
CA GLY A 8 -0.11 3.73 -39.34
C GLY A 8 -0.88 2.43 -39.14
N ILE A 9 -0.90 1.84 -37.94
CA ILE A 9 -1.65 0.61 -37.63
C ILE A 9 -3.10 0.97 -37.32
N ALA A 10 -4.05 0.44 -38.10
CA ALA A 10 -5.47 0.65 -37.87
C ALA A 10 -5.94 -0.12 -36.61
N VAL A 11 -6.64 0.58 -35.71
CA VAL A 11 -7.18 0.03 -34.46
C VAL A 11 -8.63 0.46 -34.30
N GLN A 12 -9.49 -0.50 -33.97
CA GLN A 12 -10.89 -0.23 -33.63
C GLN A 12 -11.09 -0.24 -32.12
N VAL A 13 -11.67 0.84 -31.60
CA VAL A 13 -11.92 1.04 -30.17
C VAL A 13 -13.34 1.51 -29.90
N ALA A 14 -13.80 1.39 -28.65
CA ALA A 14 -15.05 1.99 -28.25
C ALA A 14 -14.90 3.52 -28.24
N GLU A 15 -15.99 4.24 -28.51
CA GLU A 15 -16.02 5.69 -28.38
C GLU A 15 -15.66 6.10 -26.94
N GLY A 16 -14.87 7.18 -26.80
CA GLY A 16 -14.36 7.63 -25.50
C GLY A 16 -13.12 6.89 -24.99
N THR A 17 -12.62 5.87 -25.69
CA THR A 17 -11.34 5.22 -25.33
C THR A 17 -10.19 6.22 -25.42
N SER A 18 -9.31 6.25 -24.42
CA SER A 18 -8.13 7.13 -24.42
C SER A 18 -7.13 6.72 -25.51
N VAL A 19 -6.34 7.68 -26.02
CA VAL A 19 -5.25 7.39 -26.96
C VAL A 19 -4.24 6.41 -26.35
N LEU A 20 -4.00 6.48 -25.04
CA LEU A 20 -3.14 5.55 -24.32
C LEU A 20 -3.65 4.10 -24.41
N ASP A 21 -4.94 3.87 -24.20
CA ASP A 21 -5.52 2.53 -24.24
C ASP A 21 -5.69 2.00 -25.65
N ALA A 22 -5.94 2.88 -26.63
CA ALA A 22 -5.89 2.52 -28.04
C ALA A 22 -4.49 2.10 -28.48
N ALA A 23 -3.44 2.79 -28.01
CA ALA A 23 -2.06 2.41 -28.29
C ALA A 23 -1.68 1.05 -27.69
N LYS A 24 -2.17 0.71 -26.49
CA LYS A 24 -1.98 -0.63 -25.91
C LYS A 24 -2.55 -1.73 -26.81
N LYS A 25 -3.74 -1.53 -27.41
CA LYS A 25 -4.32 -2.48 -28.38
C LYS A 25 -3.52 -2.60 -29.68
N ALA A 26 -2.78 -1.55 -30.04
CA ALA A 26 -1.85 -1.55 -31.17
C ALA A 26 -0.49 -2.20 -30.85
N ASN A 27 -0.29 -2.74 -29.64
CA ASN A 27 1.00 -3.17 -29.11
C ASN A 27 2.06 -2.04 -29.06
N VAL A 28 1.61 -0.80 -28.86
CA VAL A 28 2.49 0.38 -28.74
C VAL A 28 2.54 0.82 -27.28
N LYS A 29 3.74 0.72 -26.68
CA LYS A 29 4.00 1.18 -25.31
C LYS A 29 4.23 2.70 -25.32
N ILE A 30 3.29 3.46 -24.75
CA ILE A 30 3.49 4.87 -24.44
C ILE A 30 3.92 4.98 -22.97
N PRO A 31 5.03 5.66 -22.65
CA PRO A 31 5.49 5.78 -21.26
C PRO A 31 4.54 6.66 -20.44
N THR A 32 4.39 6.33 -19.16
CA THR A 32 3.55 7.06 -18.20
C THR A 32 4.24 7.17 -16.85
N LEU A 33 3.90 8.21 -16.07
CA LEU A 33 4.39 8.37 -14.69
C LEU A 33 3.33 8.91 -13.72
N CYS A 34 2.47 9.86 -14.13
CA CYS A 34 1.35 10.28 -13.27
C CYS A 34 0.09 9.44 -13.47
N TYR A 35 -0.06 8.82 -14.64
CA TYR A 35 -1.20 7.95 -14.93
C TYR A 35 -1.09 6.64 -14.14
N ASN A 36 -2.17 6.23 -13.50
CA ASN A 36 -2.32 4.93 -12.86
C ASN A 36 -3.71 4.38 -13.29
N PRO A 37 -3.85 3.09 -13.62
CA PRO A 37 -5.13 2.50 -14.07
C PRO A 37 -6.30 2.70 -13.09
N ASP A 38 -6.01 2.77 -11.79
CA ASP A 38 -7.02 2.88 -10.73
C ASP A 38 -7.49 4.33 -10.50
N LEU A 39 -6.87 5.32 -11.17
CA LEU A 39 -7.11 6.74 -10.95
C LEU A 39 -7.51 7.46 -12.23
N ALA A 40 -8.36 8.48 -12.08
CA ALA A 40 -8.73 9.35 -13.18
C ALA A 40 -7.49 10.10 -13.73
N PRO A 41 -7.29 10.11 -15.05
CA PRO A 41 -6.11 10.73 -15.64
C PRO A 41 -6.23 12.26 -15.64
N TRP A 42 -5.17 12.96 -15.25
CA TRP A 42 -5.15 14.44 -15.18
C TRP A 42 -3.94 15.10 -15.89
N ALA A 43 -3.16 14.31 -16.64
CA ALA A 43 -2.11 14.76 -17.56
C ALA A 43 -0.95 15.62 -16.98
N ALA A 44 -0.62 15.49 -15.70
CA ALA A 44 0.39 16.33 -15.05
C ALA A 44 1.85 16.09 -15.48
N CYS A 45 2.31 14.84 -15.58
CA CYS A 45 3.75 14.56 -15.76
C CYS A 45 4.30 14.86 -17.17
N GLY A 46 3.42 14.91 -18.17
CA GLY A 46 3.79 15.17 -19.56
C GLY A 46 4.61 14.11 -20.31
N ILE A 47 4.90 12.97 -19.70
CA ILE A 47 5.67 11.87 -20.35
C ILE A 47 4.85 11.17 -21.45
N CYS A 48 3.52 11.10 -21.30
CA CYS A 48 2.61 10.42 -22.23
C CYS A 48 2.30 11.23 -23.51
N VAL A 49 3.19 12.17 -23.87
CA VAL A 49 3.02 13.05 -25.04
C VAL A 49 3.04 12.28 -26.35
N VAL A 50 2.15 12.63 -27.27
CA VAL A 50 2.04 12.05 -28.62
C VAL A 50 1.77 13.14 -29.66
N LYS A 51 2.07 12.87 -30.92
CA LYS A 51 1.75 13.74 -32.07
C LYS A 51 0.50 13.26 -32.79
N VAL A 52 -0.18 14.17 -33.45
CA VAL A 52 -1.30 13.85 -34.37
C VAL A 52 -0.79 13.98 -35.81
N GLU A 53 -1.07 13.00 -36.66
CA GLU A 53 -0.70 13.06 -38.07
C GLU A 53 -1.34 14.28 -38.75
N GLY A 54 -0.55 15.00 -39.55
CA GLY A 54 -1.02 16.23 -40.22
C GLY A 54 -1.20 17.44 -39.31
N SER A 55 -0.82 17.36 -38.03
CA SER A 55 -0.89 18.50 -37.09
C SER A 55 0.38 18.64 -36.26
N ASN A 56 0.79 19.89 -36.00
CA ASN A 56 1.88 20.19 -35.07
C ASN A 56 1.45 20.12 -33.59
N LYS A 57 0.22 19.66 -33.31
CA LYS A 57 -0.30 19.56 -31.95
C LYS A 57 0.28 18.34 -31.22
N LEU A 58 0.80 18.61 -30.02
CA LEU A 58 1.19 17.60 -29.05
C LEU A 58 0.05 17.36 -28.06
N LEU A 59 -0.36 16.11 -27.89
CA LEU A 59 -1.47 15.72 -27.02
C LEU A 59 -0.98 14.82 -25.87
N ARG A 60 -1.79 14.74 -24.81
CA ARG A 60 -1.53 13.90 -23.64
C ARG A 60 -2.36 12.63 -23.75
N SER A 61 -1.72 11.54 -24.18
CA SER A 61 -2.44 10.30 -24.54
C SER A 61 -3.31 9.72 -23.43
N CYS A 62 -2.97 9.96 -22.15
CA CYS A 62 -3.74 9.46 -21.02
C CYS A 62 -5.11 10.12 -20.84
N CYS A 63 -5.31 11.35 -21.31
CA CYS A 63 -6.56 12.11 -21.13
C CYS A 63 -7.28 12.39 -22.44
N THR A 64 -6.61 12.29 -23.58
CA THR A 64 -7.21 12.58 -24.88
C THR A 64 -7.99 11.36 -25.37
N PRO A 65 -9.32 11.47 -25.60
CA PRO A 65 -10.08 10.41 -26.26
C PRO A 65 -9.71 10.33 -27.74
N VAL A 66 -9.83 9.12 -28.30
CA VAL A 66 -9.67 8.87 -29.73
C VAL A 66 -10.90 9.35 -30.49
N VAL A 67 -10.68 9.98 -31.66
CA VAL A 67 -11.73 10.36 -32.62
C VAL A 67 -11.58 9.57 -33.92
N GLU A 68 -12.64 9.52 -34.74
CA GLU A 68 -12.62 8.82 -36.03
C GLU A 68 -11.54 9.39 -36.95
N ASP A 69 -10.85 8.49 -37.65
CA ASP A 69 -9.77 8.80 -38.59
C ASP A 69 -8.57 9.56 -37.97
N MET A 70 -8.45 9.54 -36.63
CA MET A 70 -7.32 10.13 -35.93
C MET A 70 -6.03 9.32 -36.18
N GLY A 71 -5.03 9.95 -36.79
CA GLY A 71 -3.67 9.42 -36.90
C GLY A 71 -2.82 9.87 -35.71
N ILE A 72 -2.19 8.93 -35.01
CA ILE A 72 -1.38 9.17 -33.82
C ILE A 72 0.05 8.68 -34.08
N VAL A 73 1.02 9.55 -33.85
CA VAL A 73 2.45 9.23 -33.95
C VAL A 73 3.07 9.22 -32.56
N THR A 74 3.80 8.15 -32.25
CA THR A 74 4.36 7.91 -30.91
C THR A 74 5.88 7.68 -30.91
N ASN A 75 6.45 7.36 -32.07
CA ASN A 75 7.84 6.92 -32.30
C ASN A 75 8.71 7.98 -33.00
N ASP A 76 8.26 9.23 -33.01
CA ASP A 76 8.97 10.34 -33.65
C ASP A 76 10.20 10.80 -32.82
N PRO A 77 11.34 11.15 -33.46
CA PRO A 77 12.55 11.58 -32.74
C PRO A 77 12.35 12.81 -31.85
N GLU A 78 11.48 13.75 -32.24
CA GLU A 78 11.16 14.92 -31.41
C GLU A 78 10.44 14.49 -30.13
N LEU A 79 9.54 13.51 -30.20
CA LEU A 79 8.85 12.97 -29.02
C LEU A 79 9.84 12.32 -28.05
N VAL A 80 10.85 11.60 -28.57
CA VAL A 80 11.91 11.01 -27.74
C VAL A 80 12.66 12.11 -27.00
N GLN A 81 13.05 13.18 -27.70
CA GLN A 81 13.77 14.31 -27.09
C GLN A 81 12.92 15.04 -26.05
N ILE A 82 11.64 15.31 -26.34
CA ILE A 82 10.73 15.96 -25.40
C ILE A 82 10.59 15.13 -24.11
N ARG A 83 10.35 13.82 -24.23
CA ARG A 83 10.22 12.93 -23.08
C ARG A 83 11.50 12.86 -22.27
N LYS A 84 12.67 12.81 -22.94
CA LYS A 84 13.99 12.86 -22.29
C LYS A 84 14.15 14.14 -21.47
N THR A 85 13.89 15.30 -22.07
CA THR A 85 13.96 16.60 -21.38
C THR A 85 13.03 16.65 -20.16
N VAL A 86 11.81 16.11 -20.27
CA VAL A 86 10.86 16.06 -19.14
C VAL A 86 11.43 15.22 -17.98
N ILE A 87 12.02 14.06 -18.27
CA ILE A 87 12.61 13.22 -17.22
C ILE A 87 13.85 13.90 -16.61
N GLU A 88 14.70 14.52 -17.43
CA GLU A 88 15.86 15.30 -16.95
C GLU A 88 15.44 16.44 -16.01
N LEU A 89 14.34 17.13 -16.31
CA LEU A 89 13.76 18.16 -15.44
C LEU A 89 13.27 17.57 -14.12
N ILE A 90 12.57 16.44 -14.14
CA ILE A 90 12.13 15.74 -12.91
C ILE A 90 13.34 15.36 -12.05
N LEU A 91 14.39 14.81 -12.68
CA LEU A 91 15.63 14.42 -12.01
C LEU A 91 16.40 15.62 -11.44
N SER A 92 16.24 16.82 -11.99
CA SER A 92 16.86 18.03 -11.45
C SER A 92 16.35 18.40 -10.04
N THR A 93 15.13 17.98 -9.71
CA THR A 93 14.49 18.20 -8.39
C THR A 93 14.37 16.92 -7.56
N HIS A 94 15.07 15.85 -7.92
CA HIS A 94 15.00 14.55 -7.24
C HIS A 94 16.39 14.13 -6.72
N PRO A 95 16.51 13.57 -5.50
CA PRO A 95 17.78 13.09 -4.98
C PRO A 95 18.28 11.85 -5.72
N ASP A 96 19.59 11.60 -5.64
CA ASP A 96 20.28 10.54 -6.38
C ASP A 96 20.75 9.40 -5.47
N ASP A 97 19.87 9.01 -4.55
CA ASP A 97 20.16 8.10 -3.45
C ASP A 97 19.51 6.72 -3.68
N CYS A 98 19.44 6.28 -4.95
CA CYS A 98 18.75 5.05 -5.34
C CYS A 98 19.23 3.81 -4.58
N LEU A 99 20.51 3.75 -4.18
CA LEU A 99 21.08 2.62 -3.45
C LEU A 99 20.52 2.46 -2.04
N SER A 100 20.14 3.56 -1.39
CA SER A 100 19.53 3.58 -0.05
C SER A 100 18.00 3.73 -0.10
N CYS A 101 17.42 3.88 -1.29
CA CYS A 101 15.99 4.13 -1.46
C CYS A 101 15.17 2.84 -1.28
N PRO A 102 14.05 2.86 -0.52
CA PRO A 102 13.20 1.69 -0.32
C PRO A 102 12.51 1.20 -1.62
N ARG A 103 12.48 2.03 -2.66
CA ARG A 103 11.94 1.72 -3.99
C ARG A 103 13.02 1.29 -5.00
N ASN A 104 14.24 1.00 -4.56
CA ASN A 104 15.28 0.51 -5.47
C ASN A 104 14.79 -0.74 -6.23
N GLN A 105 14.99 -0.78 -7.55
CA GLN A 105 14.50 -1.82 -8.47
C GLN A 105 12.97 -1.88 -8.66
N ASP A 106 12.20 -1.00 -8.02
CA ASP A 106 10.74 -0.92 -8.11
C ASP A 106 10.27 0.55 -8.20
N CYS A 107 11.08 1.40 -8.83
CA CYS A 107 10.84 2.83 -9.00
C CYS A 107 10.53 3.13 -10.47
N GLU A 108 9.33 3.65 -10.76
CA GLU A 108 8.92 3.97 -12.13
C GLU A 108 9.81 5.06 -12.75
N LEU A 109 10.28 6.02 -11.96
CA LEU A 109 11.22 7.05 -12.42
C LEU A 109 12.59 6.46 -12.78
N GLN A 110 13.07 5.48 -11.99
CA GLN A 110 14.32 4.78 -12.28
C GLN A 110 14.22 4.01 -13.60
N THR A 111 13.11 3.29 -13.81
CA THR A 111 12.83 2.57 -15.06
C THR A 111 12.78 3.52 -16.25
N LEU A 112 12.08 4.66 -16.14
CA LEU A 112 12.03 5.65 -17.22
C LEU A 112 13.41 6.26 -17.52
N ALA A 113 14.20 6.59 -16.49
CA ALA A 113 15.56 7.10 -16.69
C ALA A 113 16.45 6.08 -17.40
N GLN A 114 16.30 4.79 -17.09
CA GLN A 114 16.98 3.70 -17.79
C GLN A 114 16.51 3.56 -19.25
N GLU A 115 15.21 3.53 -19.50
CA GLU A 115 14.62 3.38 -20.85
C GLU A 115 15.04 4.50 -21.80
N PHE A 116 15.15 5.74 -21.30
CA PHE A 116 15.58 6.90 -22.08
C PHE A 116 17.12 7.11 -22.09
N GLY A 117 17.88 6.22 -21.47
CA GLY A 117 19.34 6.25 -21.49
C GLY A 117 19.93 7.51 -20.85
N ILE A 118 19.32 8.03 -19.79
CA ILE A 118 19.80 9.24 -19.11
C ILE A 118 21.05 8.89 -18.31
N ARG A 119 22.19 9.47 -18.73
CA ARG A 119 23.51 9.30 -18.10
C ARG A 119 24.08 10.61 -17.57
N GLU A 120 23.64 11.72 -18.13
CA GLU A 120 24.07 13.07 -17.78
C GLU A 120 22.85 13.88 -17.37
N LYS A 121 23.07 14.89 -16.53
CA LYS A 121 22.02 15.79 -16.03
C LYS A 121 22.39 17.20 -16.43
N PRO A 122 21.85 17.72 -17.54
CA PRO A 122 22.22 19.05 -18.04
C PRO A 122 21.66 20.19 -17.16
N PHE A 123 20.59 19.92 -16.41
CA PHE A 123 19.96 20.90 -15.53
C PHE A 123 20.64 20.94 -14.16
N ALA A 124 20.81 22.14 -13.61
CA ALA A 124 21.29 22.34 -12.25
C ALA A 124 20.33 21.72 -11.23
N LYS A 125 20.88 21.07 -10.22
CA LYS A 125 20.10 20.42 -9.17
C LYS A 125 19.40 21.47 -8.30
N ARG A 126 18.10 21.29 -8.07
CA ARG A 126 17.23 22.18 -7.29
C ARG A 126 16.44 21.36 -6.27
N LEU A 127 17.14 20.78 -5.30
CA LEU A 127 16.48 20.08 -4.19
C LEU A 127 15.91 21.09 -3.20
N LEU A 128 14.75 20.75 -2.64
CA LEU A 128 14.18 21.43 -1.49
C LEU A 128 14.53 20.61 -0.25
N GLU A 129 15.17 21.22 0.74
CA GLU A 129 15.47 20.58 2.02
C GLU A 129 14.20 20.56 2.88
N ILE A 130 13.37 19.52 2.68
CA ILE A 130 12.12 19.35 3.43
C ILE A 130 12.26 18.12 4.32
N PRO A 131 12.05 18.24 5.64
CA PRO A 131 12.20 17.11 6.55
C PRO A 131 11.21 16.00 6.23
N THR A 132 11.66 14.77 6.45
CA THR A 132 10.79 13.58 6.41
C THR A 132 9.79 13.62 7.56
N ASP A 133 8.61 13.07 7.33
CA ASP A 133 7.54 12.93 8.32
C ASP A 133 7.20 11.46 8.55
N ASP A 134 7.46 11.00 9.78
CA ASP A 134 7.26 9.65 10.29
C ASP A 134 6.20 9.57 11.40
N THR A 135 5.51 10.69 11.68
CA THR A 135 4.63 10.86 12.84
C THR A 135 3.42 9.92 12.86
N THR A 136 3.07 9.29 11.74
CA THR A 136 1.95 8.33 11.70
C THR A 136 2.28 6.98 12.32
N GLY A 137 3.57 6.63 12.46
CA GLY A 137 4.03 5.30 12.87
C GLY A 137 3.83 4.17 11.84
N SER A 138 3.00 4.39 10.81
CA SER A 138 2.63 3.39 9.80
C SER A 138 3.22 3.66 8.42
N ILE A 139 3.31 4.93 8.04
CA ILE A 139 3.81 5.40 6.74
C ILE A 139 4.77 6.56 6.93
N ILE A 140 5.75 6.64 6.03
CA ILE A 140 6.76 7.70 5.99
C ILE A 140 6.50 8.55 4.75
N LEU A 141 6.43 9.86 4.94
CA LEU A 141 6.35 10.86 3.86
C LEU A 141 7.71 11.57 3.76
N ASN A 142 8.42 11.33 2.65
CA ASN A 142 9.64 12.03 2.28
C ASN A 142 9.36 12.95 1.06
N PRO A 143 9.17 14.26 1.29
CA PRO A 143 8.84 15.19 0.21
C PRO A 143 9.97 15.43 -0.80
N GLU A 144 11.24 15.22 -0.44
CA GLU A 144 12.39 15.42 -1.34
C GLU A 144 12.35 14.45 -2.53
N LYS A 145 11.82 13.25 -2.32
CA LYS A 145 11.65 12.22 -3.37
C LYS A 145 10.39 12.44 -4.21
N CYS A 146 9.59 13.47 -3.94
CA CYS A 146 8.30 13.67 -4.61
C CYS A 146 8.47 14.22 -6.04
N VAL A 147 7.88 13.52 -7.01
CA VAL A 147 7.81 13.96 -8.42
C VAL A 147 6.52 14.74 -8.75
N ARG A 148 5.75 15.13 -7.73
CA ARG A 148 4.52 15.95 -7.83
C ARG A 148 3.48 15.37 -8.81
N CYS A 149 3.42 14.04 -8.93
CA CYS A 149 2.54 13.36 -9.87
C CYS A 149 1.05 13.38 -9.49
N GLY A 150 0.74 13.71 -8.24
CA GLY A 150 -0.63 13.82 -7.71
C GLY A 150 -1.33 12.51 -7.38
N ARG A 151 -0.79 11.34 -7.77
CA ARG A 151 -1.44 10.03 -7.54
C ARG A 151 -1.88 9.82 -6.08
N CYS A 152 -1.01 10.16 -5.14
CA CYS A 152 -1.29 10.05 -3.70
C CYS A 152 -2.40 11.00 -3.24
N VAL A 153 -2.49 12.21 -3.80
CA VAL A 153 -3.55 13.17 -3.50
C VAL A 153 -4.88 12.67 -4.06
N THR A 154 -4.89 12.27 -5.33
CA THR A 154 -6.09 11.75 -6.00
C THR A 154 -6.65 10.52 -5.28
N VAL A 155 -5.82 9.54 -4.92
CA VAL A 155 -6.31 8.35 -4.20
C VAL A 155 -6.82 8.71 -2.80
N CYS A 156 -6.15 9.62 -2.09
CA CYS A 156 -6.56 10.01 -0.74
C CYS A 156 -7.87 10.81 -0.74
N GLN A 157 -8.07 11.70 -1.70
CA GLN A 157 -9.24 12.57 -1.79
C GLN A 157 -10.43 11.88 -2.49
N GLN A 158 -10.20 11.22 -3.63
CA GLN A 158 -11.29 10.74 -4.48
C GLN A 158 -11.66 9.27 -4.21
N MET A 159 -10.67 8.41 -3.94
CA MET A 159 -10.93 7.00 -3.68
C MET A 159 -11.22 6.72 -2.20
N GLN A 160 -10.44 7.33 -1.30
CA GLN A 160 -10.58 7.11 0.14
C GLN A 160 -11.49 8.13 0.83
N ASN A 161 -11.70 9.31 0.22
CA ASN A 161 -12.45 10.43 0.81
C ASN A 161 -11.94 10.88 2.19
N VAL A 162 -10.62 10.87 2.39
CA VAL A 162 -9.96 11.23 3.66
C VAL A 162 -9.36 12.64 3.62
N TRP A 163 -8.89 13.10 2.46
CA TRP A 163 -8.35 14.47 2.32
C TRP A 163 -7.17 14.79 3.24
N ALA A 164 -6.34 13.79 3.58
CA ALA A 164 -5.20 13.94 4.48
C ALA A 164 -3.99 14.68 3.88
N ILE A 165 -3.89 14.72 2.55
CA ILE A 165 -2.79 15.33 1.81
C ILE A 165 -3.31 16.08 0.58
N GLU A 166 -2.66 17.19 0.23
CA GLU A 166 -2.99 18.04 -0.91
C GLU A 166 -1.73 18.69 -1.51
N PHE A 167 -1.88 19.38 -2.65
CA PHE A 167 -0.89 20.29 -3.19
C PHE A 167 -0.85 21.59 -2.40
N LEU A 168 0.30 21.91 -1.78
CA LEU A 168 0.57 23.20 -1.17
C LEU A 168 1.62 23.97 -1.95
N GLY A 169 1.52 25.31 -1.96
CA GLY A 169 2.44 26.18 -2.68
C GLY A 169 2.16 26.27 -4.19
N ARG A 170 3.01 27.00 -4.92
CA ARG A 170 2.88 27.23 -6.36
C ARG A 170 4.24 27.25 -7.05
N GLY A 171 4.28 26.78 -8.29
CA GLY A 171 5.51 26.75 -9.09
C GLY A 171 6.55 25.84 -8.47
N GLU A 172 7.76 26.36 -8.25
CA GLU A 172 8.87 25.57 -7.69
C GLU A 172 8.63 25.14 -6.25
N SER A 173 7.86 25.91 -5.46
CA SER A 173 7.54 25.61 -4.06
C SER A 173 6.39 24.62 -3.86
N THR A 174 5.79 24.12 -4.96
CA THR A 174 4.72 23.13 -4.89
C THR A 174 5.22 21.84 -4.24
N ARG A 175 4.56 21.41 -3.17
CA ARG A 175 4.83 20.15 -2.47
C ARG A 175 3.53 19.44 -2.12
N ILE A 176 3.63 18.15 -1.82
CA ILE A 176 2.50 17.36 -1.32
C ILE A 176 2.67 17.25 0.19
N ALA A 177 1.69 17.76 0.92
CA ALA A 177 1.69 17.79 2.38
C ALA A 177 0.25 17.88 2.92
N PRO A 178 0.02 17.60 4.21
CA PRO A 178 -1.23 17.91 4.88
C PRO A 178 -1.56 19.41 4.87
N ALA A 179 -2.84 19.76 5.00
CA ALA A 179 -3.28 21.15 5.07
C ALA A 179 -2.55 21.92 6.18
N ALA A 180 -2.23 23.19 5.92
CA ALA A 180 -1.47 24.05 6.82
C ALA A 180 -0.07 23.54 7.21
N ASP A 181 0.52 22.61 6.43
CA ASP A 181 1.83 22.00 6.70
C ASP A 181 1.97 21.34 8.08
N VAL A 182 0.85 20.89 8.64
CA VAL A 182 0.89 20.05 9.85
C VAL A 182 1.52 18.70 9.54
N LYS A 183 1.91 17.98 10.59
CA LYS A 183 2.41 16.62 10.44
C LYS A 183 1.30 15.67 10.01
N LEU A 184 1.64 14.63 9.26
CA LEU A 184 0.69 13.67 8.71
C LEU A 184 -0.03 12.89 9.82
N GLY A 185 0.62 12.65 10.96
CA GLY A 185 -0.01 12.06 12.14
C GLY A 185 -1.06 12.95 12.82
N GLU A 186 -0.96 14.27 12.63
CA GLU A 186 -1.90 15.28 13.15
C GLU A 186 -3.00 15.62 12.14
N SER A 187 -2.90 15.12 10.91
CA SER A 187 -3.88 15.33 9.87
C SER A 187 -5.01 14.30 9.93
N PRO A 188 -6.05 14.43 9.08
CA PRO A 188 -7.10 13.42 8.99
C PRO A 188 -6.65 12.04 8.48
N CYS A 189 -5.35 11.82 8.27
CA CYS A 189 -4.78 10.55 7.82
C CYS A 189 -5.29 9.36 8.63
N ILE A 190 -5.84 8.36 7.95
CA ILE A 190 -6.32 7.10 8.55
C ILE A 190 -5.31 5.94 8.42
N ARG A 191 -4.06 6.26 8.04
CA ARG A 191 -2.92 5.33 7.97
C ARG A 191 -3.11 4.14 7.00
N CYS A 192 -4.08 4.19 6.09
CA CYS A 192 -4.43 3.08 5.18
C CYS A 192 -3.34 2.73 4.15
N GLY A 193 -2.39 3.64 3.89
CA GLY A 193 -1.25 3.38 3.00
C GLY A 193 -1.55 3.41 1.51
N GLN A 194 -2.77 3.77 1.09
CA GLN A 194 -3.12 3.86 -0.34
C GLN A 194 -2.25 4.89 -1.09
N CYS A 195 -1.87 5.98 -0.43
CA CYS A 195 -0.92 6.95 -0.95
C CYS A 195 0.48 6.34 -1.21
N SER A 196 0.94 5.42 -0.36
CA SER A 196 2.20 4.68 -0.56
C SER A 196 2.09 3.71 -1.74
N ALA A 197 1.00 2.94 -1.80
CA ALA A 197 0.79 1.96 -2.87
C ALA A 197 0.80 2.59 -4.28
N HIS A 198 0.28 3.82 -4.41
CA HIS A 198 0.18 4.53 -5.68
C HIS A 198 1.38 5.47 -5.97
N CYS A 199 2.35 5.60 -5.05
CA CYS A 199 3.50 6.48 -5.23
C CYS A 199 4.51 5.86 -6.23
N PRO A 200 4.82 6.48 -7.38
CA PRO A 200 5.73 5.88 -8.37
C PRO A 200 7.21 5.83 -7.95
N VAL A 201 7.54 6.44 -6.82
CA VAL A 201 8.90 6.74 -6.34
C VAL A 201 8.96 6.55 -4.82
N GLY A 202 10.13 6.75 -4.21
CA GLY A 202 10.35 6.61 -2.77
C GLY A 202 9.82 7.75 -1.90
N ALA A 203 8.79 8.49 -2.33
CA ALA A 203 8.28 9.64 -1.58
C ALA A 203 7.30 9.27 -0.46
N ILE A 204 6.54 8.18 -0.63
CA ILE A 204 5.65 7.66 0.42
C ILE A 204 5.80 6.14 0.48
N TYR A 205 6.22 5.62 1.62
CA TYR A 205 6.47 4.19 1.83
C TYR A 205 6.04 3.74 3.23
N GLU A 206 5.97 2.43 3.45
CA GLU A 206 5.66 1.87 4.76
C GLU A 206 6.77 2.14 5.78
N ASN A 207 6.41 2.32 7.05
CA ASN A 207 7.40 2.37 8.13
C ASN A 207 8.00 0.97 8.33
N ASP A 208 9.29 0.82 8.05
CA ASP A 208 9.98 -0.48 8.04
C ASP A 208 10.24 -0.98 9.47
N GLN A 209 9.69 -2.15 9.80
CA GLN A 209 9.88 -2.83 11.08
C GLN A 209 10.70 -4.13 10.95
N THR A 210 11.32 -4.38 9.79
CA THR A 210 12.10 -5.61 9.56
C THR A 210 13.30 -5.74 10.50
N ASN A 211 13.97 -4.63 10.83
CA ASN A 211 15.08 -4.64 11.79
C ASN A 211 14.65 -5.14 13.17
N LEU A 212 13.48 -4.71 13.67
CA LEU A 212 12.94 -5.19 14.95
C LEU A 212 12.71 -6.70 14.95
N VAL A 213 12.26 -7.23 13.81
CA VAL A 213 12.03 -8.67 13.64
C VAL A 213 13.36 -9.42 13.56
N TRP A 214 14.34 -8.92 12.81
CA TRP A 214 15.68 -9.53 12.75
C TRP A 214 16.35 -9.55 14.12
N ASP A 215 16.26 -8.45 14.86
CA ASP A 215 16.81 -8.34 16.22
C ASP A 215 16.18 -9.37 17.16
N ALA A 216 14.87 -9.60 17.05
CA ALA A 216 14.19 -10.64 17.82
C ALA A 216 14.63 -12.06 17.40
N LEU A 217 14.85 -12.29 16.11
CA LEU A 217 15.24 -13.59 15.55
C LEU A 217 16.70 -13.99 15.85
N MET A 218 17.57 -13.06 16.25
CA MET A 218 18.96 -13.39 16.63
C MET A 218 19.03 -14.35 17.83
N LYS A 219 18.02 -14.36 18.72
CA LYS A 219 17.91 -15.28 19.88
C LYS A 219 19.15 -15.30 20.78
N ASP A 220 19.82 -14.16 20.95
CA ASP A 220 21.04 -14.07 21.74
C ASP A 220 20.77 -13.93 23.25
N GLY A 221 21.44 -14.75 24.06
CA GLY A 221 21.51 -14.63 25.51
C GLY A 221 20.28 -15.12 26.30
N ALA A 222 20.25 -14.81 27.60
CA ALA A 222 19.18 -15.24 28.52
C ALA A 222 17.81 -14.58 28.24
N GLU A 223 17.81 -13.51 27.46
CA GLU A 223 16.65 -12.73 27.01
C GLU A 223 16.12 -13.18 25.64
N ALA A 224 16.59 -14.32 25.12
CA ALA A 224 16.09 -14.90 23.88
C ALA A 224 14.56 -15.04 23.93
N LYS A 225 13.90 -14.49 22.92
CA LYS A 225 12.45 -14.50 22.78
C LYS A 225 12.01 -15.72 21.97
N THR A 226 10.82 -16.22 22.26
CA THR A 226 10.14 -17.19 21.40
C THR A 226 9.42 -16.40 20.31
N CYS A 227 9.96 -16.45 19.10
CA CYS A 227 9.48 -15.67 17.97
C CYS A 227 8.36 -16.42 17.25
N VAL A 228 7.17 -15.85 17.29
CA VAL A 228 5.97 -16.41 16.68
C VAL A 228 5.53 -15.48 15.56
N VAL A 229 5.06 -16.04 14.45
CA VAL A 229 4.57 -15.27 13.31
C VAL A 229 3.16 -15.69 12.91
N GLN A 230 2.35 -14.71 12.52
CA GLN A 230 1.04 -14.93 11.90
C GLN A 230 0.97 -14.29 10.51
N ILE A 231 0.31 -14.96 9.55
CA ILE A 231 0.18 -14.45 8.17
C ILE A 231 -1.27 -14.13 7.83
N ALA A 232 -1.50 -12.93 7.31
CA ALA A 232 -2.81 -12.50 6.84
C ALA A 232 -3.23 -13.16 5.50
N PRO A 233 -4.55 -13.30 5.24
CA PRO A 233 -5.07 -13.97 4.07
C PRO A 233 -4.48 -13.50 2.73
N ALA A 234 -4.41 -12.19 2.48
CA ALA A 234 -3.97 -11.66 1.18
C ALA A 234 -2.46 -11.80 0.91
N VAL A 235 -1.63 -12.00 1.94
CA VAL A 235 -0.17 -12.15 1.78
C VAL A 235 0.15 -13.34 0.88
N ARG A 236 -0.60 -14.44 1.03
CA ARG A 236 -0.35 -15.70 0.31
C ARG A 236 -0.53 -15.62 -1.21
N VAL A 237 -1.25 -14.60 -1.69
CA VAL A 237 -1.53 -14.39 -3.13
C VAL A 237 -0.81 -13.17 -3.72
N ALA A 238 -0.37 -12.23 -2.89
CA ALA A 238 0.32 -11.02 -3.32
C ALA A 238 1.85 -11.13 -3.26
N LEU A 239 2.40 -11.95 -2.35
CA LEU A 239 3.86 -12.04 -2.15
C LEU A 239 4.59 -12.49 -3.41
N GLY A 240 3.98 -13.36 -4.23
CA GLY A 240 4.60 -13.93 -5.43
C GLY A 240 5.01 -12.89 -6.47
N GLU A 241 4.32 -11.74 -6.54
CA GLU A 241 4.64 -10.67 -7.46
C GLU A 241 6.07 -10.13 -7.25
N ALA A 242 6.53 -10.06 -5.99
CA ALA A 242 7.88 -9.62 -5.65
C ALA A 242 8.99 -10.61 -6.08
N PHE A 243 8.61 -11.82 -6.49
CA PHE A 243 9.48 -12.88 -6.99
C PHE A 243 9.23 -13.19 -8.48
N GLY A 244 8.52 -12.30 -9.19
CA GLY A 244 8.27 -12.42 -10.63
C GLY A 244 7.16 -13.38 -11.02
N LEU A 245 6.32 -13.82 -10.07
CA LEU A 245 5.16 -14.65 -10.35
C LEU A 245 3.94 -13.79 -10.72
N PRO A 246 2.99 -14.32 -11.51
CA PRO A 246 1.75 -13.62 -11.83
C PRO A 246 0.93 -13.28 -10.57
N PRO A 247 0.20 -12.14 -10.56
CA PRO A 247 -0.75 -11.80 -9.50
C PRO A 247 -1.74 -12.93 -9.23
N GLY A 248 -2.01 -13.22 -7.96
CA GLY A 248 -2.92 -14.29 -7.55
C GLY A 248 -2.29 -15.67 -7.40
N THR A 249 -0.98 -15.81 -7.64
CA THR A 249 -0.27 -17.09 -7.42
C THR A 249 -0.25 -17.44 -5.94
N ASN A 250 -0.83 -18.58 -5.56
CA ASN A 250 -0.91 -19.02 -4.17
C ASN A 250 0.41 -19.66 -3.71
N LEU A 251 1.06 -19.03 -2.72
CA LEU A 251 2.33 -19.47 -2.14
C LEU A 251 2.23 -19.88 -0.67
N THR A 252 1.02 -20.13 -0.15
CA THR A 252 0.74 -20.34 1.28
C THR A 252 1.76 -21.27 1.95
N LYS A 253 1.90 -22.49 1.43
CA LYS A 253 2.75 -23.52 2.03
C LYS A 253 4.25 -23.22 1.94
N LYS A 254 4.67 -22.52 0.87
CA LYS A 254 6.06 -22.07 0.69
C LYS A 254 6.41 -20.95 1.65
N ILE A 255 5.47 -20.07 1.96
CA ILE A 255 5.66 -19.00 2.96
C ILE A 255 5.90 -19.61 4.34
N TYR A 256 5.14 -20.64 4.74
CA TYR A 256 5.38 -21.33 6.01
C TYR A 256 6.79 -21.91 6.05
N THR A 257 7.24 -22.56 4.97
CA THR A 257 8.61 -23.09 4.88
C THR A 257 9.65 -21.97 4.97
N ALA A 258 9.42 -20.84 4.31
CA ALA A 258 10.33 -19.70 4.36
C ALA A 258 10.47 -19.15 5.78
N LEU A 259 9.36 -18.95 6.49
CA LEU A 259 9.36 -18.45 7.86
C LEU A 259 10.06 -19.41 8.83
N ARG A 260 9.88 -20.74 8.68
CA ARG A 260 10.65 -21.72 9.47
C ARG A 260 12.14 -21.57 9.24
N ARG A 261 12.55 -21.44 7.97
CA ARG A 261 13.97 -21.28 7.59
C ARG A 261 14.56 -19.95 8.05
N MET A 262 13.75 -18.91 8.22
CA MET A 262 14.17 -17.63 8.79
C MET A 262 14.37 -17.66 10.31
N GLY A 263 13.92 -18.73 10.98
CA GLY A 263 14.15 -18.93 12.42
C GLY A 263 12.95 -18.65 13.33
N PHE A 264 11.74 -18.46 12.79
CA PHE A 264 10.53 -18.40 13.62
C PHE A 264 10.26 -19.75 14.29
N ASP A 265 9.87 -19.72 15.56
CA ASP A 265 9.64 -20.90 16.40
C ASP A 265 8.26 -21.53 16.16
N ALA A 266 7.25 -20.71 15.87
CA ALA A 266 5.90 -21.16 15.53
C ALA A 266 5.26 -20.24 14.48
N ILE A 267 4.48 -20.83 13.58
CA ILE A 267 3.86 -20.18 12.43
C ILE A 267 2.37 -20.44 12.43
N PHE A 268 1.62 -19.37 12.65
CA PHE A 268 0.18 -19.37 12.64
C PHE A 268 -0.40 -18.70 11.39
N ASP A 269 -1.66 -19.00 11.10
CA ASP A 269 -2.42 -18.36 10.04
C ASP A 269 -3.49 -17.46 10.68
N THR A 270 -3.49 -16.16 10.34
CA THR A 270 -4.49 -15.21 10.85
C THR A 270 -5.91 -15.63 10.47
N ASN A 271 -6.10 -16.48 9.45
CA ASN A 271 -7.41 -17.04 9.12
C ASN A 271 -8.06 -17.77 10.30
N PHE A 272 -7.29 -18.47 11.13
CA PHE A 272 -7.84 -19.11 12.34
C PHE A 272 -8.48 -18.08 13.27
N ALA A 273 -7.81 -16.94 13.47
CA ALA A 273 -8.36 -15.85 14.27
C ALA A 273 -9.46 -15.07 13.54
N ALA A 274 -9.51 -15.12 12.21
CA ALA A 274 -10.67 -14.61 11.47
C ALA A 274 -11.92 -15.44 11.77
N ASP A 275 -11.79 -16.77 11.86
CA ASP A 275 -12.89 -17.63 12.31
C ASP A 275 -13.31 -17.29 13.75
N LEU A 276 -12.36 -17.01 14.64
CA LEU A 276 -12.66 -16.53 16.00
C LEU A 276 -13.38 -15.18 16.00
N THR A 277 -12.96 -14.24 15.15
CA THR A 277 -13.66 -12.95 14.99
C THR A 277 -15.11 -13.19 14.56
N ILE A 278 -15.35 -14.10 13.62
CA ILE A 278 -16.72 -14.44 13.19
C ILE A 278 -17.52 -15.09 14.32
N MET A 279 -16.92 -15.94 15.16
CA MET A 279 -17.61 -16.54 16.31
C MET A 279 -18.09 -15.47 17.29
N GLU A 280 -17.25 -14.50 17.62
CA GLU A 280 -17.59 -13.41 18.56
C GLU A 280 -18.55 -12.39 17.93
N GLU A 281 -18.20 -11.88 16.75
CA GLU A 281 -18.97 -10.86 16.04
C GLU A 281 -20.33 -11.40 15.56
N GLY A 282 -20.39 -12.66 15.11
CA GLY A 282 -21.64 -13.33 14.76
C GLY A 282 -22.54 -13.55 15.98
N THR A 283 -21.96 -13.96 17.11
CA THR A 283 -22.70 -14.09 18.37
C THR A 283 -23.23 -12.74 18.86
N GLU A 284 -22.41 -11.70 18.79
CA GLU A 284 -22.80 -10.32 19.11
C GLU A 284 -23.94 -9.85 18.21
N PHE A 285 -23.83 -10.06 16.89
CA PHE A 285 -24.88 -9.72 15.95
C PHE A 285 -26.21 -10.39 16.29
N VAL A 286 -26.21 -11.72 16.51
CA VAL A 286 -27.43 -12.46 16.86
C VAL A 286 -28.07 -11.91 18.14
N LYS A 287 -27.27 -11.59 19.17
CA LYS A 287 -27.76 -10.98 20.41
C LYS A 287 -28.41 -9.62 20.14
N ARG A 288 -27.67 -8.69 19.54
CA ARG A 288 -28.18 -7.32 19.25
C ARG A 288 -29.39 -7.34 18.33
N PHE A 289 -29.38 -8.19 17.31
CA PHE A 289 -30.48 -8.30 16.34
C PHE A 289 -31.75 -8.89 16.96
N THR A 290 -31.63 -9.96 17.75
CA THR A 290 -32.82 -10.56 18.40
C THR A 290 -33.43 -9.63 19.45
N GLU A 291 -32.61 -8.85 20.17
CA GLU A 291 -33.10 -7.78 21.06
C GLU A 291 -33.78 -6.66 20.28
N ALA A 292 -33.20 -6.23 19.16
CA ALA A 292 -33.79 -5.23 18.28
C ALA A 292 -35.15 -5.67 17.71
N LEU A 293 -35.32 -6.96 17.40
CA LEU A 293 -36.61 -7.52 16.96
C LEU A 293 -37.67 -7.51 18.08
N LYS A 294 -37.26 -7.70 19.35
CA LYS A 294 -38.18 -7.67 20.50
C LYS A 294 -38.60 -6.24 20.88
N ASN A 295 -37.65 -5.32 20.88
CA ASN A 295 -37.85 -3.93 21.37
C ASN A 295 -38.23 -2.96 20.23
N GLY A 296 -38.11 -3.39 18.98
CA GLY A 296 -38.35 -2.60 17.78
C GLY A 296 -37.08 -1.96 17.21
N MET A 297 -36.91 -2.03 15.89
CA MET A 297 -35.73 -1.51 15.18
C MET A 297 -35.50 0.00 15.38
N GLY A 298 -36.57 0.77 15.55
CA GLY A 298 -36.46 2.20 15.86
C GLY A 298 -35.78 2.47 17.21
N GLU A 299 -36.04 1.62 18.21
CA GLU A 299 -35.42 1.74 19.53
C GLU A 299 -33.97 1.25 19.51
N ALA A 300 -33.69 0.17 18.77
CA ALA A 300 -32.32 -0.31 18.56
C ALA A 300 -31.42 0.74 17.89
N THR A 301 -31.99 1.51 16.96
CA THR A 301 -31.29 2.64 16.31
C THR A 301 -31.05 3.78 17.29
N LYS A 302 -32.04 4.15 18.12
CA LYS A 302 -31.89 5.20 19.15
C LYS A 302 -30.87 4.83 20.21
N THR A 303 -30.83 3.56 20.62
CA THR A 303 -29.88 3.03 21.61
C THR A 303 -28.53 2.67 21.00
N LYS A 304 -28.34 2.90 19.69
CA LYS A 304 -27.09 2.62 18.95
C LYS A 304 -26.64 1.16 19.04
N SER A 305 -27.58 0.25 19.27
CA SER A 305 -27.32 -1.19 19.23
C SER A 305 -27.32 -1.73 17.81
N MET A 306 -27.98 -1.03 16.87
CA MET A 306 -28.00 -1.37 15.44
C MET A 306 -27.81 -0.12 14.55
N PRO A 307 -27.20 -0.25 13.35
CA PRO A 307 -26.58 -1.46 12.79
C PRO A 307 -25.31 -1.88 13.55
N LEU A 308 -24.93 -3.16 13.50
CA LEU A 308 -23.60 -3.59 13.94
C LEU A 308 -22.58 -3.30 12.83
N ILE A 309 -21.46 -2.67 13.18
CA ILE A 309 -20.40 -2.27 12.25
C ILE A 309 -19.12 -3.04 12.58
N THR A 310 -18.50 -3.63 11.55
CA THR A 310 -17.23 -4.36 11.71
C THR A 310 -16.11 -3.46 12.23
N SER A 311 -15.28 -4.00 13.12
CA SER A 311 -14.15 -3.28 13.77
C SER A 311 -12.76 -3.83 13.38
N CYS A 312 -12.68 -4.80 12.46
CA CYS A 312 -11.44 -5.52 12.15
C CYS A 312 -10.41 -4.73 11.31
N CYS A 313 -10.83 -3.67 10.63
CA CYS A 313 -9.99 -2.81 9.81
C CYS A 313 -9.58 -1.54 10.59
N PRO A 314 -8.30 -1.37 10.95
CA PRO A 314 -7.88 -0.22 11.77
C PRO A 314 -8.04 1.12 11.05
N ALA A 315 -7.85 1.15 9.73
CA ALA A 315 -8.08 2.36 8.94
C ALA A 315 -9.56 2.76 8.92
N TRP A 316 -10.47 1.79 8.88
CA TRP A 316 -11.90 2.03 8.95
C TRP A 316 -12.31 2.53 10.34
N VAL A 317 -11.75 1.92 11.39
CA VAL A 317 -11.98 2.36 12.76
C VAL A 317 -11.52 3.81 12.95
N ASP A 318 -10.30 4.15 12.52
CA ASP A 318 -9.75 5.51 12.60
C ASP A 318 -10.58 6.52 11.77
N TYR A 319 -11.06 6.11 10.59
CA TYR A 319 -11.97 6.92 9.76
C TYR A 319 -13.26 7.25 10.51
N MET A 320 -13.92 6.24 11.06
CA MET A 320 -15.18 6.42 11.78
C MET A 320 -15.00 7.25 13.06
N GLU A 321 -13.92 7.07 13.81
CA GLU A 321 -13.65 7.89 15.00
C GLU A 321 -13.46 9.36 14.66
N LYS A 322 -12.84 9.67 13.51
CA LYS A 322 -12.61 11.03 13.04
C LYS A 322 -13.85 11.69 12.46
N TYR A 323 -14.64 10.95 11.66
CA TYR A 323 -15.72 11.53 10.86
C TYR A 323 -17.14 11.18 11.34
N TYR A 324 -17.31 10.07 12.06
CA TYR A 324 -18.59 9.53 12.51
C TYR A 324 -18.54 9.05 13.97
N PRO A 325 -18.12 9.91 14.92
CA PRO A 325 -17.93 9.51 16.32
C PRO A 325 -19.24 9.05 16.99
N ASP A 326 -20.38 9.48 16.47
CA ASP A 326 -21.70 9.07 16.93
C ASP A 326 -21.99 7.58 16.68
N MET A 327 -21.28 6.94 15.74
CA MET A 327 -21.41 5.53 15.38
C MET A 327 -20.39 4.62 16.11
N ILE A 328 -19.53 5.14 16.98
CA ILE A 328 -18.59 4.32 17.76
C ILE A 328 -19.30 3.21 18.56
N PRO A 329 -20.45 3.44 19.22
CA PRO A 329 -21.17 2.38 19.96
C PRO A 329 -21.69 1.25 19.05
N ASN A 330 -21.82 1.50 17.75
CA ASN A 330 -22.24 0.53 16.77
C ASN A 330 -21.13 -0.44 16.37
N PHE A 331 -19.87 -0.19 16.76
CA PHE A 331 -18.79 -1.13 16.50
C PHE A 331 -18.99 -2.46 17.20
N SER A 332 -18.58 -3.52 16.50
CA SER A 332 -18.38 -4.82 17.11
C SER A 332 -17.31 -4.73 18.18
N THR A 333 -17.62 -5.35 19.31
CA THR A 333 -16.69 -5.51 20.43
C THR A 333 -15.63 -6.58 20.16
N ALA A 334 -15.78 -7.35 19.08
CA ALA A 334 -14.79 -8.31 18.64
C ALA A 334 -13.49 -7.58 18.25
N LYS A 335 -12.36 -8.06 18.77
CA LYS A 335 -11.03 -7.65 18.30
C LYS A 335 -10.82 -8.05 16.84
N SER A 336 -9.91 -7.36 16.14
CA SER A 336 -9.53 -7.79 14.80
C SER A 336 -8.82 -9.15 14.81
N PRO A 337 -8.80 -9.88 13.68
CA PRO A 337 -8.10 -11.17 13.58
C PRO A 337 -6.63 -11.09 14.00
N GLN A 338 -5.94 -9.99 13.68
CA GLN A 338 -4.55 -9.77 14.11
C GLN A 338 -4.43 -9.79 15.64
N GLN A 339 -5.29 -9.03 16.31
CA GLN A 339 -5.21 -8.81 17.75
C GLN A 339 -5.80 -9.98 18.54
N MET A 340 -6.83 -10.64 18.00
CA MET A 340 -7.33 -11.91 18.53
C MET A 340 -6.24 -12.98 18.49
N MET A 341 -5.55 -13.14 17.36
CA MET A 341 -4.45 -14.08 17.25
C MET A 341 -3.33 -13.75 18.24
N GLY A 342 -2.93 -12.48 18.36
CA GLY A 342 -1.93 -12.04 19.34
C GLY A 342 -2.32 -12.40 20.77
N THR A 343 -3.57 -12.14 21.16
CA THR A 343 -4.12 -12.50 22.47
C THR A 343 -4.08 -14.03 22.68
N MET A 344 -4.51 -14.81 21.69
CA MET A 344 -4.53 -16.29 21.76
C MET A 344 -3.13 -16.90 21.84
N ILE A 345 -2.17 -16.33 21.12
CA ILE A 345 -0.76 -16.74 21.16
C ILE A 345 -0.21 -16.56 22.59
N LYS A 346 -0.40 -15.39 23.20
CA LYS A 346 0.18 -15.08 24.52
C LYS A 346 -0.58 -15.65 25.71
N THR A 347 -1.77 -16.19 25.49
CA THR A 347 -2.58 -16.83 26.54
C THR A 347 -2.66 -18.34 26.30
N TYR A 348 -3.61 -18.77 25.48
CA TYR A 348 -3.93 -20.18 25.23
C TYR A 348 -2.75 -20.99 24.67
N TRP A 349 -2.06 -20.49 23.64
CA TRP A 349 -0.94 -21.23 23.05
C TRP A 349 0.27 -21.25 23.98
N ALA A 350 0.63 -20.12 24.58
CA ALA A 350 1.75 -20.04 25.51
C ALA A 350 1.61 -21.02 26.68
N GLU A 351 0.40 -21.13 27.26
CA GLU A 351 0.10 -22.13 28.30
C GLU A 351 0.29 -23.57 27.77
N LYS A 352 -0.29 -23.89 26.62
CA LYS A 352 -0.22 -25.24 26.03
C LYS A 352 1.20 -25.64 25.61
N ALA A 353 1.99 -24.68 25.15
CA ALA A 353 3.38 -24.88 24.72
C ALA A 353 4.38 -24.84 25.87
N GLY A 354 3.95 -24.46 27.09
CA GLY A 354 4.85 -24.29 28.24
C GLY A 354 5.85 -23.13 28.07
N VAL A 355 5.48 -22.11 27.28
CA VAL A 355 6.32 -20.93 27.01
C VAL A 355 5.87 -19.77 27.89
N ASN A 356 6.82 -19.00 28.42
CA ASN A 356 6.49 -17.80 29.19
C ASN A 356 5.90 -16.71 28.26
N PRO A 357 4.63 -16.27 28.45
CA PRO A 357 4.01 -15.21 27.65
C PRO A 357 4.84 -13.93 27.51
N ALA A 358 5.56 -13.55 28.56
CA ALA A 358 6.41 -12.35 28.57
C ALA A 358 7.62 -12.45 27.63
N LYS A 359 8.03 -13.69 27.29
CA LYS A 359 9.13 -13.96 26.34
C LYS A 359 8.65 -14.22 24.92
N VAL A 360 7.33 -14.22 24.67
CA VAL A 360 6.79 -14.41 23.32
C VAL A 360 6.88 -13.10 22.55
N TYR A 361 7.55 -13.13 21.40
CA TYR A 361 7.58 -12.04 20.42
C TYR A 361 6.69 -12.38 19.24
N SER A 362 5.52 -11.75 19.19
CA SER A 362 4.45 -11.98 18.22
C SER A 362 4.58 -11.01 17.05
N VAL A 363 4.83 -11.55 15.86
CA VAL A 363 4.98 -10.80 14.60
C VAL A 363 3.79 -11.06 13.69
N SER A 364 3.21 -10.01 13.13
CA SER A 364 2.14 -10.14 12.13
C SER A 364 2.63 -9.75 10.73
N VAL A 365 2.31 -10.57 9.72
CA VAL A 365 2.54 -10.23 8.31
C VAL A 365 1.22 -9.80 7.69
N MET A 366 1.13 -8.54 7.28
CA MET A 366 -0.12 -7.89 6.90
C MET A 366 -0.03 -7.22 5.51
N PRO A 367 -1.10 -7.24 4.69
CA PRO A 367 -1.15 -6.45 3.45
C PRO A 367 -1.49 -4.97 3.72
N CYS A 368 -1.27 -4.46 4.93
CA CYS A 368 -1.81 -3.19 5.40
C CYS A 368 -0.81 -2.45 6.28
N THR A 369 -0.65 -1.14 6.06
CA THR A 369 0.20 -0.28 6.90
C THR A 369 -0.47 0.12 8.21
N ALA A 370 -1.81 0.28 8.22
CA ALA A 370 -2.56 0.66 9.42
C ALA A 370 -2.52 -0.42 10.52
N LYS A 371 -2.24 -1.68 10.15
CA LYS A 371 -2.01 -2.77 11.12
C LYS A 371 -0.78 -2.54 12.02
N LYS A 372 0.19 -1.74 11.57
CA LYS A 372 1.31 -1.26 12.40
C LYS A 372 0.82 -0.38 13.54
N PHE A 373 -0.04 0.60 13.24
CA PHE A 373 -0.66 1.45 14.25
C PHE A 373 -1.58 0.66 15.19
N GLU A 374 -2.32 -0.31 14.67
CA GLU A 374 -3.21 -1.13 15.50
C GLU A 374 -2.47 -1.86 16.62
N THR A 375 -1.18 -2.18 16.46
CA THR A 375 -0.41 -2.84 17.54
C THR A 375 -0.45 -2.04 18.84
N HIS A 376 -0.38 -0.72 18.80
CA HIS A 376 -0.26 0.14 19.98
C HIS A 376 -1.38 1.18 20.04
N ARG A 377 -2.54 0.86 19.46
CA ARG A 377 -3.65 1.80 19.31
C ARG A 377 -4.22 2.27 20.66
N ASP A 378 -4.44 1.34 21.57
CA ASP A 378 -5.04 1.58 22.89
C ASP A 378 -4.65 0.46 23.88
N GLU A 379 -5.04 0.62 25.15
CA GLU A 379 -4.70 -0.32 26.24
C GLU A 379 -5.22 -1.75 25.99
N SER A 380 -6.28 -1.92 25.20
CA SER A 380 -6.85 -3.23 24.90
C SER A 380 -5.97 -4.08 23.98
N MET A 381 -4.95 -3.49 23.35
CA MET A 381 -3.91 -4.21 22.58
C MET A 381 -2.90 -4.91 23.48
N SER A 382 -3.16 -4.96 24.78
CA SER A 382 -2.42 -5.72 25.77
C SER A 382 -3.30 -6.61 26.65
N ALA A 383 -4.41 -7.12 26.10
CA ALA A 383 -5.39 -7.87 26.88
C ALA A 383 -4.84 -9.19 27.44
N SER A 384 -3.75 -9.71 26.86
CA SER A 384 -3.00 -10.84 27.41
C SER A 384 -2.17 -10.51 28.66
N GLY A 385 -2.14 -9.25 29.12
CA GLY A 385 -1.23 -8.74 30.15
C GLY A 385 0.15 -8.33 29.60
N HIS A 386 0.37 -8.57 28.31
CA HIS A 386 1.53 -8.15 27.53
C HIS A 386 1.05 -7.57 26.21
N GLN A 387 1.92 -6.87 25.49
CA GLN A 387 1.65 -6.38 24.14
C GLN A 387 1.19 -7.53 23.22
N ASP A 388 -0.05 -7.55 22.71
CA ASP A 388 -0.62 -8.73 22.04
C ASP A 388 0.12 -9.07 20.72
N VAL A 389 0.50 -8.03 19.96
CA VAL A 389 1.34 -8.12 18.76
C VAL A 389 2.47 -7.12 18.89
N ASP A 390 3.72 -7.59 18.85
CA ASP A 390 4.92 -6.79 19.10
C ASP A 390 5.43 -6.05 17.86
N ALA A 391 5.25 -6.64 16.66
CA ALA A 391 5.62 -6.01 15.39
C ALA A 391 4.66 -6.41 14.26
N SER A 392 4.45 -5.51 13.30
CA SER A 392 3.66 -5.79 12.10
C SER A 392 4.44 -5.43 10.84
N ILE A 393 4.77 -6.41 10.02
CA ILE A 393 5.49 -6.20 8.76
C ILE A 393 4.54 -6.37 7.58
N THR A 394 4.76 -5.57 6.54
CA THR A 394 3.97 -5.65 5.31
C THR A 394 4.39 -6.81 4.42
N THR A 395 3.57 -7.14 3.41
CA THR A 395 3.97 -8.07 2.34
C THR A 395 5.29 -7.66 1.66
N ARG A 396 5.53 -6.35 1.49
CA ARG A 396 6.78 -5.81 0.90
C ARG A 396 7.97 -6.02 1.82
N GLU A 397 7.79 -5.79 3.12
CA GLU A 397 8.80 -6.05 4.14
C GLU A 397 9.15 -7.54 4.22
N LEU A 398 8.15 -8.44 4.23
CA LEU A 398 8.41 -9.88 4.18
C LEU A 398 9.18 -10.28 2.90
N ALA A 399 8.83 -9.74 1.74
CA ALA A 399 9.56 -9.99 0.50
C ALA A 399 11.03 -9.56 0.62
N ARG A 400 11.31 -8.40 1.25
CA ARG A 400 12.68 -7.95 1.52
C ARG A 400 13.41 -8.89 2.46
N MET A 401 12.77 -9.31 3.56
CA MET A 401 13.38 -10.24 4.51
C MET A 401 13.72 -11.59 3.87
N ILE A 402 12.84 -12.17 3.07
CA ILE A 402 13.10 -13.43 2.35
C ILE A 402 14.30 -13.28 1.39
N LYS A 403 14.39 -12.14 0.68
CA LYS A 403 15.54 -11.82 -0.19
C LYS A 403 16.83 -11.64 0.63
N GLN A 404 16.78 -10.93 1.76
CA GLN A 404 17.92 -10.75 2.67
C GLN A 404 18.42 -12.09 3.23
N ALA A 405 17.52 -13.01 3.52
CA ALA A 405 17.84 -14.36 4.01
C ALA A 405 18.42 -15.29 2.92
N GLY A 406 18.44 -14.87 1.65
CA GLY A 406 18.88 -15.71 0.54
C GLY A 406 17.96 -16.90 0.25
N ILE A 407 16.67 -16.79 0.60
CA ILE A 407 15.70 -17.89 0.43
C ILE A 407 15.09 -17.85 -0.98
N ASP A 408 15.28 -18.94 -1.73
CA ASP A 408 14.59 -19.17 -3.00
C ASP A 408 13.15 -19.66 -2.76
N LEU A 409 12.24 -18.71 -2.54
CA LEU A 409 10.83 -18.95 -2.22
C LEU A 409 10.13 -19.86 -3.26
N VAL A 410 10.45 -19.68 -4.54
CA VAL A 410 9.76 -20.37 -5.66
C VAL A 410 10.04 -21.86 -5.63
N ASN A 411 11.26 -22.25 -5.24
CA ASN A 411 11.69 -23.65 -5.21
C ASN A 411 11.62 -24.30 -3.82
N LEU A 412 11.03 -23.62 -2.83
CA LEU A 412 10.84 -24.22 -1.51
C LEU A 412 9.86 -25.40 -1.56
N PRO A 413 10.09 -26.43 -0.73
CA PRO A 413 9.08 -27.44 -0.47
C PRO A 413 7.92 -26.82 0.31
N ASP A 414 6.75 -27.42 0.16
CA ASP A 414 5.56 -27.05 0.90
C ASP A 414 5.65 -27.54 2.36
N SER A 415 5.16 -26.74 3.30
CA SER A 415 4.90 -27.16 4.69
C SER A 415 3.54 -26.65 5.14
N GLU A 416 3.06 -27.12 6.29
CA GLU A 416 1.79 -26.72 6.90
C GLU A 416 2.02 -25.69 8.02
N PRO A 417 1.03 -24.93 8.49
CA PRO A 417 1.17 -24.10 9.69
C PRO A 417 1.18 -24.99 10.95
N ASP A 418 1.58 -24.42 12.10
CA ASP A 418 1.66 -25.13 13.39
C ASP A 418 0.33 -25.20 14.15
#